data_AF-A0A947NU83-F1
#
_entry.id   AF-A0A947NU83-F1
#
_cell.length_a   1.000
_cell.length_b   1.000
_cell.length_c   1.000
_cell.angle_alpha   90.00
_cell.angle_beta   90.00
_cell.angle_gamma   90.00
#
_symmetry.space_group_name_H-M   'P 1'
#
loop_
_entity.id
_entity.type
_entity.pdbx_description
1 polymer ?
#
loop_
_entity_poly.entity_id
_entity_poly.type
_entity_poly.pdbx_seq_one_letter_code
_entity_poly.pdbx_strand_id
1 'polypeptide(L)'
;MVFEFPSFVSAGFFQFAITPGEPSVNLDRMRAALHKDPPVPGTLLLLPELWATGFVYPQLAELSRETPRLLEQLTELAARYRIVLAGSLVERVDDERRVLLYNTLFFSGSDGQTGKIRKQHLFSYWREDEWLTAGESPRPVATASGWVGGLVCYDLRFPETAKVQCQQGASLLVVSAQWPLMRIDQWRILLQARAIENQTFIVSANGCGMCNDIELGGHSLIIDPGGEILLEAGEEEQLATITLDWQKLQQLRERFNTVAPTPYPFDDREKILSLAECVRIVGLRKMQGQRIVFTNGCFDILHAGHVEYLQQARKQGDFLVLGLNSDRSIQAIKGCNRPINEEFRRARVLAALGCVDAIVIFSDETPLGLITALLPHVMVKGADWQEDAIVGAQEVKANGGKVVRIPFTTETSTTKIIEKIRE
;
A
#
# COMPACT_ATOMS: atom_id res chain seq x y z
N MET A 1 9.46 26.43 -22.58
CA MET A 1 9.87 25.07 -22.98
C MET A 1 8.88 24.12 -22.34
N VAL A 2 7.97 23.56 -23.13
CA VAL A 2 7.13 22.43 -22.67
C VAL A 2 8.08 21.25 -22.61
N PHE A 3 8.28 20.66 -21.43
CA PHE A 3 9.00 19.40 -21.33
C PHE A 3 8.16 18.35 -22.06
N GLU A 4 8.59 17.91 -23.24
CA GLU A 4 8.07 16.68 -23.83
C GLU A 4 8.52 15.53 -22.93
N PHE A 5 7.67 15.13 -21.99
CA PHE A 5 7.88 13.89 -21.26
C PHE A 5 7.77 12.76 -22.28
N PRO A 6 8.79 11.90 -22.41
CA PRO A 6 8.65 10.71 -23.23
C PRO A 6 7.46 9.94 -22.69
N SER A 7 6.48 9.70 -23.55
CA SER A 7 5.21 9.07 -23.22
C SER A 7 4.94 7.97 -24.23
N PHE A 8 4.19 6.94 -23.84
CA PHE A 8 3.85 5.86 -24.77
C PHE A 8 3.08 6.40 -25.97
N VAL A 9 3.44 5.98 -27.17
CA VAL A 9 2.73 6.39 -28.40
C VAL A 9 1.32 5.81 -28.39
N SER A 10 1.20 4.55 -27.97
CA SER A 10 -0.05 3.82 -27.93
C SER A 10 -0.08 2.91 -26.70
N ALA A 11 -1.27 2.45 -26.33
CA ALA A 11 -1.40 1.40 -25.35
C ALA A 11 -2.44 0.36 -25.79
N GLY A 12 -2.35 -0.83 -25.23
CA GLY A 12 -3.18 -1.95 -25.60
C GLY A 12 -3.30 -2.98 -24.49
N PHE A 13 -4.18 -3.93 -24.74
CA PHE A 13 -4.33 -5.14 -23.95
C PHE A 13 -4.33 -6.35 -24.88
N PHE A 14 -3.96 -7.51 -24.32
CA PHE A 14 -4.28 -8.80 -24.90
C PHE A 14 -5.16 -9.57 -23.92
N GLN A 15 -6.44 -9.66 -24.26
CA GLN A 15 -7.43 -10.45 -23.56
C GLN A 15 -7.46 -11.86 -24.15
N PHE A 16 -7.32 -12.89 -23.32
CA PHE A 16 -7.41 -14.27 -23.79
C PHE A 16 -7.83 -15.22 -22.67
N ALA A 17 -8.27 -16.41 -23.06
CA ALA A 17 -8.56 -17.49 -22.13
C ALA A 17 -7.26 -18.12 -21.64
N ILE A 18 -6.94 -17.97 -20.36
CA ILE A 18 -5.71 -18.53 -19.78
C ILE A 18 -5.87 -20.04 -19.63
N THR A 19 -4.91 -20.81 -20.13
CA THR A 19 -4.86 -22.25 -19.93
C THR A 19 -4.17 -22.53 -18.58
N PRO A 20 -4.86 -23.00 -17.53
CA PRO A 20 -4.27 -23.12 -16.20
C PRO A 20 -3.12 -24.12 -16.17
N GLY A 21 -2.00 -23.77 -15.53
CA GLY A 21 -0.83 -24.63 -15.37
C GLY A 21 0.02 -24.83 -16.63
N GLU A 22 -0.29 -24.14 -17.74
CA GLU A 22 0.37 -24.36 -19.05
C GLU A 22 1.11 -23.11 -19.57
N PRO A 23 2.24 -22.68 -18.95
CA PRO A 23 2.99 -21.49 -19.36
C PRO A 23 3.38 -21.43 -20.83
N SER A 24 3.80 -22.57 -21.40
CA SER A 24 4.26 -22.62 -22.79
C SER A 24 3.11 -22.41 -23.78
N VAL A 25 1.92 -22.97 -23.50
CA VAL A 25 0.72 -22.79 -24.33
C VAL A 25 0.27 -21.32 -24.33
N ASN A 26 0.25 -20.69 -23.15
CA ASN A 26 -0.15 -19.29 -23.02
C ASN A 26 0.86 -18.34 -23.69
N LEU A 27 2.17 -18.64 -23.58
CA LEU A 27 3.22 -17.89 -24.28
C LEU A 27 3.11 -18.01 -25.80
N ASP A 28 2.84 -19.20 -26.33
CA ASP A 28 2.67 -19.42 -27.77
C ASP A 28 1.43 -18.71 -28.32
N ARG A 29 0.34 -18.68 -27.55
CA ARG A 29 -0.86 -17.89 -27.88
C ARG A 29 -0.54 -16.40 -27.99
N MET A 30 0.21 -15.85 -27.03
CA MET A 30 0.68 -14.46 -27.09
C MET A 30 1.58 -14.20 -28.31
N ARG A 31 2.52 -15.10 -28.61
CA ARG A 31 3.39 -14.98 -29.80
C ARG A 31 2.57 -14.97 -31.09
N ALA A 32 1.58 -15.84 -31.20
CA ALA A 32 0.69 -15.91 -32.35
C ALA A 32 -0.12 -14.62 -32.51
N ALA A 33 -0.68 -14.08 -31.43
CA ALA A 33 -1.42 -12.82 -31.44
C ALA A 33 -0.54 -11.64 -31.88
N LEU A 34 0.66 -11.50 -31.30
CA LEU A 34 1.64 -10.46 -31.69
C LEU A 34 2.11 -10.60 -33.14
N HIS A 35 2.22 -11.82 -33.66
CA HIS A 35 2.61 -12.04 -35.04
C HIS A 35 1.49 -11.67 -36.02
N LYS A 36 0.25 -12.02 -35.67
CA LYS A 36 -0.94 -11.74 -36.49
C LYS A 36 -1.22 -10.23 -36.58
N ASP A 37 -1.26 -9.57 -35.42
CA ASP A 37 -1.64 -8.16 -35.29
C ASP A 37 -0.56 -7.39 -34.51
N PRO A 38 0.61 -7.11 -35.12
CA PRO A 38 1.73 -6.50 -34.43
C PRO A 38 1.41 -5.07 -33.99
N PRO A 39 1.61 -4.72 -32.70
CA PRO A 39 1.41 -3.36 -32.22
C PRO A 39 2.46 -2.40 -32.80
N VAL A 40 2.10 -1.11 -32.85
CA VAL A 40 3.05 -0.08 -33.30
C VAL A 40 4.22 0.06 -32.31
N PRO A 41 5.44 0.40 -32.77
CA PRO A 41 6.56 0.70 -31.88
C PRO A 41 6.20 1.79 -30.85
N GLY A 42 6.70 1.64 -29.62
CA GLY A 42 6.39 2.55 -28.51
C GLY A 42 5.05 2.28 -27.82
N THR A 43 4.45 1.11 -28.06
CA THR A 43 3.22 0.66 -27.39
C THR A 43 3.51 0.04 -26.03
N LEU A 44 2.68 0.31 -25.02
CA LEU A 44 2.56 -0.56 -23.84
C LEU A 44 1.43 -1.56 -24.06
N LEU A 45 1.73 -2.86 -24.07
CA LEU A 45 0.74 -3.92 -24.20
C LEU A 45 0.63 -4.70 -22.88
N LEU A 46 -0.57 -4.73 -22.33
CA LEU A 46 -0.86 -5.36 -21.04
C LEU A 46 -1.45 -6.77 -21.19
N LEU A 47 -0.98 -7.70 -20.37
CA LEU A 47 -1.46 -9.07 -20.25
C LEU A 47 -2.30 -9.24 -18.97
N PRO A 48 -3.20 -10.23 -18.93
CA PRO A 48 -4.01 -10.53 -17.75
C PRO A 48 -3.17 -10.95 -16.52
N GLU A 49 -3.82 -11.00 -15.36
CA GLU A 49 -3.17 -11.43 -14.12
C GLU A 49 -2.74 -12.90 -14.25
N LEU A 50 -1.53 -13.24 -13.78
CA LEU A 50 -0.98 -14.60 -13.80
C LEU A 50 -1.16 -15.28 -15.16
N TRP A 51 -0.97 -14.53 -16.24
CA TRP A 51 -1.30 -14.91 -17.62
C TRP A 51 -0.66 -16.23 -18.07
N ALA A 52 0.46 -16.62 -17.48
CA ALA A 52 1.16 -17.86 -17.82
C ALA A 52 0.59 -19.09 -17.10
N THR A 53 0.09 -18.97 -15.86
CA THR A 53 -0.24 -20.12 -15.01
C THR A 53 -1.71 -20.18 -14.59
N GLY A 54 -2.42 -19.06 -14.53
CA GLY A 54 -3.67 -18.98 -13.79
C GLY A 54 -3.50 -19.24 -12.28
N PHE A 55 -4.61 -19.46 -11.59
CA PHE A 55 -4.64 -19.66 -10.13
C PHE A 55 -4.48 -21.14 -9.71
N VAL A 56 -3.40 -21.79 -10.14
CA VAL A 56 -3.08 -23.19 -9.77
C VAL A 56 -2.26 -23.27 -8.48
N TYR A 57 -2.82 -22.79 -7.36
CA TYR A 57 -2.10 -22.55 -6.09
C TYR A 57 -1.13 -23.65 -5.64
N PRO A 58 -1.53 -24.95 -5.58
CA PRO A 58 -0.63 -26.00 -5.12
C PRO A 58 0.62 -26.21 -5.99
N GLN A 59 0.57 -25.78 -7.27
CA GLN A 59 1.64 -25.96 -8.24
C GLN A 59 2.48 -24.70 -8.44
N LEU A 60 2.06 -23.54 -7.90
CA LEU A 60 2.73 -22.25 -8.15
C LEU A 60 4.20 -22.25 -7.73
N ALA A 61 4.56 -22.97 -6.67
CA ALA A 61 5.95 -23.04 -6.21
C ALA A 61 6.87 -23.70 -7.26
N GLU A 62 6.37 -24.72 -7.97
CA GLU A 62 7.09 -25.39 -9.05
C GLU A 62 7.11 -24.52 -10.31
N LEU A 63 5.94 -24.05 -10.73
CA LEU A 63 5.78 -23.21 -11.93
C LEU A 63 6.55 -21.88 -11.85
N SER A 64 6.74 -21.35 -10.63
CA SER A 64 7.54 -20.13 -10.43
C SER A 64 9.00 -20.27 -10.85
N ARG A 65 9.52 -21.50 -11.00
CA ARG A 65 10.86 -21.76 -11.53
C ARG A 65 10.97 -21.41 -13.02
N GLU A 66 9.86 -21.38 -13.75
CA GLU A 66 9.83 -20.96 -15.15
C GLU A 66 9.79 -19.44 -15.33
N THR A 67 9.45 -18.67 -14.29
CA THR A 67 9.30 -17.21 -14.37
C THR A 67 10.51 -16.50 -14.98
N PRO A 68 11.77 -16.80 -14.61
CA PRO A 68 12.94 -16.17 -15.25
C PRO A 68 12.99 -16.38 -16.77
N ARG A 69 12.75 -17.62 -17.23
CA ARG A 69 12.69 -17.95 -18.66
C ARG A 69 11.56 -17.18 -19.36
N LEU A 70 10.38 -17.09 -18.74
CA LEU A 70 9.26 -16.33 -19.30
C LEU A 70 9.59 -14.84 -19.44
N LEU A 71 10.26 -14.25 -18.45
CA LEU A 71 10.68 -12.84 -18.49
C LEU A 71 11.72 -12.57 -19.58
N GLU A 72 12.67 -13.50 -19.81
CA GLU A 72 13.59 -13.43 -20.95
C GLU A 72 12.83 -13.45 -22.28
N GLN A 73 11.85 -14.35 -22.43
CA GLN A 73 11.01 -14.43 -23.62
C GLN A 73 10.14 -13.18 -23.83
N LEU A 74 9.60 -12.58 -22.77
CA LEU A 74 8.92 -11.29 -22.86
C LEU A 74 9.87 -10.18 -23.30
N THR A 75 11.11 -10.17 -22.81
CA THR A 75 12.13 -9.19 -23.21
C THR A 75 12.48 -9.32 -24.70
N GLU A 76 12.67 -10.54 -25.20
CA GLU A 76 12.93 -10.81 -26.62
C GLU A 76 11.78 -10.33 -27.51
N LEU A 77 10.53 -10.60 -27.11
CA LEU A 77 9.35 -10.14 -27.86
C LEU A 77 9.19 -8.62 -27.80
N ALA A 78 9.38 -8.02 -26.62
CA ALA A 78 9.38 -6.57 -26.44
C ALA A 78 10.42 -5.88 -27.34
N ALA A 79 11.64 -6.41 -27.40
CA ALA A 79 12.70 -5.91 -28.29
C ALA A 79 12.34 -6.07 -29.77
N ARG A 80 11.84 -7.25 -30.18
CA ARG A 80 11.46 -7.54 -31.57
C ARG A 80 10.40 -6.58 -32.11
N TYR A 81 9.37 -6.30 -31.32
CA TYR A 81 8.27 -5.40 -31.72
C TYR A 81 8.49 -3.94 -31.30
N ARG A 82 9.56 -3.64 -30.55
CA ARG A 82 9.87 -2.32 -29.98
C ARG A 82 8.74 -1.77 -29.12
N ILE A 83 8.25 -2.60 -28.21
CA ILE A 83 7.14 -2.31 -27.29
C ILE A 83 7.56 -2.57 -25.84
N VAL A 84 6.69 -2.22 -24.89
CA VAL A 84 6.76 -2.67 -23.50
C VAL A 84 5.65 -3.69 -23.25
N LEU A 85 6.01 -4.88 -22.78
CA LEU A 85 5.06 -5.89 -22.32
C LEU A 85 4.91 -5.78 -20.81
N ALA A 86 3.67 -5.70 -20.34
CA ALA A 86 3.37 -5.72 -18.91
C ALA A 86 2.42 -6.89 -18.60
N GLY A 87 2.65 -7.61 -17.51
CA GLY A 87 1.79 -8.73 -17.12
C GLY A 87 2.23 -9.32 -15.79
N SER A 88 1.28 -9.86 -15.01
CA SER A 88 1.64 -10.44 -13.72
C SER A 88 2.02 -11.93 -13.83
N LEU A 89 3.04 -12.31 -13.05
CA LEU A 89 3.58 -13.67 -12.95
C LEU A 89 3.87 -13.97 -11.48
N VAL A 90 4.05 -15.26 -11.17
CA VAL A 90 4.49 -15.66 -9.83
C VAL A 90 5.99 -15.39 -9.69
N GLU A 91 6.33 -14.48 -8.78
CA GLU A 91 7.71 -14.23 -8.37
C GLU A 91 8.07 -15.10 -7.18
N ARG A 92 9.17 -15.83 -7.30
CA ARG A 92 9.77 -16.60 -6.21
C ARG A 92 10.89 -15.82 -5.55
N VAL A 93 10.88 -15.78 -4.22
CA VAL A 93 11.97 -15.25 -3.39
C VAL A 93 12.32 -16.31 -2.35
N ASP A 94 13.54 -16.84 -2.42
CA ASP A 94 14.06 -17.74 -1.41
C ASP A 94 14.64 -16.91 -0.25
N ASP A 95 13.96 -16.92 0.89
CA ASP A 95 14.43 -16.33 2.15
C ASP A 95 15.08 -17.44 3.01
N GLU A 96 16.00 -17.09 3.91
CA GLU A 96 16.81 -18.05 4.69
C GLU A 96 15.97 -19.08 5.47
N ARG A 97 14.69 -18.77 5.71
CA ARG A 97 13.77 -19.57 6.52
C ARG A 97 12.59 -20.15 5.75
N ARG A 98 12.28 -19.67 4.55
CA ARG A 98 11.10 -20.09 3.77
C ARG A 98 11.13 -19.58 2.32
N VAL A 99 10.39 -20.25 1.46
CA VAL A 99 10.09 -19.78 0.11
C VAL A 99 8.90 -18.82 0.17
N LEU A 100 9.07 -17.62 -0.35
CA LEU A 100 8.01 -16.63 -0.50
C LEU A 100 7.61 -16.53 -1.97
N LEU A 101 6.31 -16.57 -2.22
CA LEU A 101 5.73 -16.38 -3.55
C LEU A 101 4.95 -15.07 -3.57
N TYR A 102 5.09 -14.29 -4.64
CA TYR A 102 4.36 -13.04 -4.85
C TYR A 102 3.66 -13.09 -6.20
N ASN A 103 2.49 -12.46 -6.30
CA ASN A 103 1.90 -12.13 -7.59
C ASN A 103 2.44 -10.75 -8.00
N THR A 104 3.31 -10.75 -9.01
CA THR A 104 4.11 -9.58 -9.37
C THR A 104 3.86 -9.20 -10.80
N LEU A 105 3.38 -7.97 -11.01
CA LEU A 105 3.27 -7.32 -12.30
C LEU A 105 4.66 -6.88 -12.76
N PHE A 106 5.17 -7.49 -13.83
CA PHE A 106 6.46 -7.15 -14.44
C PHE A 106 6.26 -6.24 -15.64
N PHE A 107 7.25 -5.40 -15.91
CA PHE A 107 7.35 -4.56 -17.11
C PHE A 107 8.63 -4.92 -17.86
N SER A 108 8.49 -5.45 -19.07
CA SER A 108 9.59 -5.89 -19.93
C SER A 108 9.69 -5.00 -21.17
N GLY A 109 10.82 -4.31 -21.32
CA GLY A 109 11.13 -3.47 -22.50
C GLY A 109 12.26 -4.05 -23.34
N SER A 110 12.72 -3.31 -24.35
CA SER A 110 13.83 -3.72 -25.23
C SER A 110 15.15 -3.93 -24.50
N ASP A 111 15.35 -3.20 -23.39
CA ASP A 111 16.61 -3.18 -22.65
C ASP A 111 16.58 -4.12 -21.43
N GLY A 112 15.54 -4.96 -21.32
CA GLY A 112 15.32 -5.86 -20.19
C GLY A 112 14.10 -5.51 -19.34
N GLN A 113 14.09 -6.04 -18.11
CA GLN A 113 13.05 -5.74 -17.14
C GLN A 113 13.19 -4.30 -16.65
N THR A 114 12.18 -3.48 -16.96
CA THR A 114 12.15 -2.05 -16.65
C THR A 114 11.70 -1.79 -15.21
N GLY A 115 10.95 -2.73 -14.62
CA GLY A 115 10.56 -2.69 -13.20
C GLY A 115 9.45 -3.69 -12.88
N LYS A 116 8.99 -3.67 -11.63
CA LYS A 116 7.94 -4.58 -11.15
C LYS A 116 7.12 -3.98 -10.00
N ILE A 117 5.88 -4.42 -9.88
CA ILE A 117 4.94 -4.07 -8.81
C ILE A 117 4.34 -5.35 -8.25
N ARG A 118 4.53 -5.60 -6.95
CA ARG A 118 3.90 -6.73 -6.25
C ARG A 118 2.45 -6.38 -5.90
N LYS A 119 1.54 -7.35 -6.00
CA LYS A 119 0.14 -7.20 -5.56
C LYS A 119 0.07 -6.83 -4.08
N GLN A 120 -0.62 -5.75 -3.74
CA GLN A 120 -0.64 -5.23 -2.36
C GLN A 120 -1.76 -5.86 -1.54
N HIS A 121 -2.91 -6.12 -2.17
CA HIS A 121 -4.09 -6.69 -1.51
C HIS A 121 -4.35 -8.09 -2.03
N LEU A 122 -4.05 -9.08 -1.20
CA LEU A 122 -4.41 -10.47 -1.47
C LEU A 122 -5.90 -10.69 -1.20
N PHE A 123 -6.52 -11.55 -2.00
CA PHE A 123 -7.95 -11.82 -1.88
C PHE A 123 -8.22 -13.00 -0.93
N SER A 124 -8.32 -12.71 0.38
CA SER A 124 -8.49 -13.74 1.42
C SER A 124 -9.74 -14.61 1.28
N TYR A 125 -10.81 -14.13 0.62
CA TYR A 125 -11.98 -14.98 0.35
C TYR A 125 -11.63 -16.20 -0.51
N TRP A 126 -10.62 -16.08 -1.37
CA TRP A 126 -10.07 -17.17 -2.20
C TRP A 126 -8.81 -17.78 -1.61
N ARG A 127 -8.51 -17.47 -0.34
CA ARG A 127 -7.36 -17.97 0.42
C ARG A 127 -6.02 -17.68 -0.28
N GLU A 128 -5.96 -16.61 -1.07
CA GLU A 128 -4.74 -16.21 -1.80
C GLU A 128 -3.59 -15.92 -0.82
N ASP A 129 -3.92 -15.42 0.37
CA ASP A 129 -3.04 -15.12 1.50
C ASP A 129 -2.44 -16.35 2.19
N GLU A 130 -2.91 -17.57 1.88
CA GLU A 130 -2.27 -18.80 2.33
C GLU A 130 -1.11 -19.22 1.43
N TRP A 131 -1.09 -18.77 0.17
CA TRP A 131 -0.14 -19.21 -0.85
C TRP A 131 0.81 -18.10 -1.31
N LEU A 132 0.35 -16.85 -1.28
CA LEU A 132 1.09 -15.69 -1.74
C LEU A 132 1.36 -14.71 -0.60
N THR A 133 2.37 -13.88 -0.81
CA THR A 133 2.80 -12.83 0.10
C THR A 133 2.41 -11.48 -0.49
N ALA A 134 1.87 -10.60 0.35
CA ALA A 134 1.51 -9.24 -0.06
C ALA A 134 2.77 -8.41 -0.34
N GLY A 135 2.67 -7.49 -1.29
CA GLY A 135 3.67 -6.45 -1.51
C GLY A 135 3.72 -5.44 -0.35
N GLU A 136 4.86 -4.78 -0.21
CA GLU A 136 5.10 -3.82 0.89
C GLU A 136 5.11 -2.36 0.43
N SER A 137 4.96 -2.11 -0.87
CA SER A 137 5.17 -0.80 -1.48
C SER A 137 4.35 -0.63 -2.76
N PRO A 138 3.40 0.31 -2.79
CA PRO A 138 2.61 0.64 -3.99
C PRO A 138 3.29 1.78 -4.77
N ARG A 139 4.58 1.63 -5.11
CA ARG A 139 5.30 2.63 -5.91
C ARG A 139 5.13 2.37 -7.40
N PRO A 140 4.98 3.43 -8.22
CA PRO A 140 4.98 3.28 -9.67
C PRO A 140 6.37 2.89 -10.17
N VAL A 141 6.43 2.37 -11.39
CA VAL A 141 7.67 2.01 -12.09
C VAL A 141 8.06 3.14 -13.02
N ALA A 142 9.32 3.55 -12.97
CA ALA A 142 9.90 4.46 -13.94
C ALA A 142 10.25 3.67 -15.21
N THR A 143 9.69 4.09 -16.35
CA THR A 143 10.02 3.54 -17.67
C THR A 143 10.69 4.62 -18.53
N ALA A 144 11.27 4.23 -19.67
CA ALA A 144 11.77 5.18 -20.66
C ALA A 144 10.67 6.14 -21.17
N SER A 145 9.39 5.74 -21.06
CA SER A 145 8.20 6.50 -21.46
C SER A 145 7.42 7.07 -20.26
N GLY A 146 8.11 7.29 -19.14
CA GLY A 146 7.54 7.92 -17.94
C GLY A 146 7.11 6.94 -16.85
N TRP A 147 6.46 7.47 -15.82
CA TRP A 147 6.01 6.70 -14.66
C TRP A 147 4.71 5.96 -14.96
N VAL A 148 4.72 4.65 -14.75
CA VAL A 148 3.56 3.78 -14.90
C VAL A 148 3.22 3.20 -13.55
N GLY A 149 2.00 3.43 -13.09
CA GLY A 149 1.47 2.71 -11.94
C GLY A 149 0.79 1.42 -12.36
N GLY A 150 0.66 0.49 -11.43
CA GLY A 150 0.07 -0.82 -11.67
C GLY A 150 -0.79 -1.29 -10.52
N LEU A 151 -1.89 -1.95 -10.86
CA LEU A 151 -2.79 -2.63 -9.93
C LEU A 151 -2.97 -4.07 -10.39
N VAL A 152 -2.96 -5.02 -9.46
CA VAL A 152 -3.22 -6.42 -9.77
C VAL A 152 -4.59 -6.81 -9.22
N CYS A 153 -5.56 -6.97 -10.12
CA CYS A 153 -6.92 -7.42 -9.87
C CYS A 153 -7.59 -6.79 -8.65
N TYR A 154 -7.53 -7.46 -7.49
CA TYR A 154 -8.17 -7.03 -6.25
C TYR A 154 -7.71 -5.63 -5.78
N ASP A 155 -6.48 -5.22 -6.11
CA ASP A 155 -5.96 -3.87 -5.87
C ASP A 155 -6.87 -2.77 -6.45
N LEU A 156 -7.64 -3.06 -7.52
CA LEU A 156 -8.59 -2.12 -8.12
C LEU A 156 -9.63 -1.60 -7.12
N ARG A 157 -9.97 -2.38 -6.07
CA ARG A 157 -10.94 -1.98 -5.05
C ARG A 157 -10.42 -0.93 -4.07
N PHE A 158 -9.11 -0.70 -4.03
CA PHE A 158 -8.45 0.16 -3.03
C PHE A 158 -7.97 1.47 -3.70
N PRO A 159 -8.76 2.56 -3.63
CA PRO A 159 -8.41 3.83 -4.28
C PRO A 159 -7.06 4.40 -3.81
N GLU A 160 -6.67 4.13 -2.56
CA GLU A 160 -5.44 4.60 -1.95
C GLU A 160 -4.20 4.12 -2.73
N THR A 161 -4.24 2.88 -3.24
CA THR A 161 -3.13 2.30 -4.02
C THR A 161 -2.92 3.02 -5.35
N ALA A 162 -4.00 3.37 -6.04
CA ALA A 162 -3.92 4.16 -7.27
C ALA A 162 -3.50 5.60 -6.96
N LYS A 163 -4.09 6.19 -5.92
CA LYS A 163 -3.86 7.58 -5.53
C LYS A 163 -2.39 7.84 -5.22
N VAL A 164 -1.77 6.98 -4.41
CA VAL A 164 -0.35 7.10 -4.02
C VAL A 164 0.56 7.02 -5.25
N GLN A 165 0.26 6.15 -6.22
CA GLN A 165 1.05 6.03 -7.45
C GLN A 165 0.94 7.27 -8.34
N CYS A 166 -0.27 7.79 -8.53
CA CYS A 166 -0.49 9.00 -9.33
C CYS A 166 0.11 10.25 -8.68
N GLN A 167 0.03 10.40 -7.36
CA GLN A 167 0.70 11.48 -6.63
C GLN A 167 2.23 11.45 -6.76
N GLN A 168 2.81 10.27 -7.02
CA GLN A 168 4.23 10.10 -7.30
C GLN A 168 4.59 10.34 -8.78
N GLY A 169 3.62 10.71 -9.62
CA GLY A 169 3.83 11.10 -11.02
C GLY A 169 3.30 10.11 -12.05
N ALA A 170 2.69 8.99 -11.65
CA ALA A 170 2.09 8.06 -12.61
C ALA A 170 0.99 8.76 -13.42
N SER A 171 1.16 8.76 -14.74
CA SER A 171 0.21 9.36 -15.69
C SER A 171 -0.51 8.32 -16.56
N LEU A 172 -0.13 7.06 -16.36
CA LEU A 172 -0.80 5.86 -16.85
C LEU A 172 -0.88 4.86 -15.69
N LEU A 173 -2.04 4.26 -15.48
CA LEU A 173 -2.22 3.11 -14.62
C LEU A 173 -2.58 1.89 -15.45
N VAL A 174 -1.91 0.77 -15.18
CA VAL A 174 -2.25 -0.52 -15.77
C VAL A 174 -2.97 -1.40 -14.75
N VAL A 175 -3.99 -2.14 -15.19
CA VAL A 175 -4.74 -3.07 -14.34
C VAL A 175 -4.75 -4.46 -14.95
N SER A 176 -3.91 -5.34 -14.42
CA SER A 176 -3.79 -6.75 -14.85
C SER A 176 -4.71 -7.60 -13.97
N ALA A 177 -5.66 -8.33 -14.56
CA ALA A 177 -6.72 -8.99 -13.80
C ALA A 177 -7.17 -10.34 -14.38
N GLN A 178 -7.80 -11.14 -13.51
CA GLN A 178 -8.69 -12.24 -13.84
C GLN A 178 -10.00 -12.05 -13.04
N TRP A 179 -10.81 -11.10 -13.51
CA TRP A 179 -12.05 -10.66 -12.89
C TRP A 179 -13.26 -11.46 -13.40
N PRO A 180 -14.08 -12.03 -12.50
CA PRO A 180 -15.21 -12.88 -12.89
C PRO A 180 -16.34 -12.14 -13.60
N LEU A 181 -17.01 -12.83 -14.53
CA LEU A 181 -18.12 -12.30 -15.33
C LEU A 181 -19.26 -11.77 -14.45
N MET A 182 -19.61 -12.48 -13.37
CA MET A 182 -20.67 -12.08 -12.42
C MET A 182 -20.43 -10.72 -11.73
N ARG A 183 -19.25 -10.11 -11.85
CA ARG A 183 -18.90 -8.81 -11.27
C ARG A 183 -18.36 -7.82 -12.32
N ILE A 184 -18.66 -8.03 -13.60
CA ILE A 184 -18.09 -7.22 -14.68
C ILE A 184 -18.55 -5.75 -14.65
N ASP A 185 -19.76 -5.48 -14.14
CA ASP A 185 -20.22 -4.11 -13.92
C ASP A 185 -19.31 -3.34 -12.94
N GLN A 186 -18.86 -4.03 -11.88
CA GLN A 186 -17.94 -3.43 -10.91
C GLN A 186 -16.57 -3.15 -11.53
N TRP A 187 -16.10 -4.01 -12.42
CA TRP A 187 -14.85 -3.84 -13.15
C TRP A 187 -14.86 -2.52 -13.94
N ARG A 188 -15.90 -2.31 -14.75
CA ARG A 188 -16.06 -1.09 -15.55
C ARG A 188 -16.18 0.17 -14.68
N ILE A 189 -17.05 0.15 -13.66
CA ILE A 189 -17.28 1.30 -12.77
C ILE A 189 -15.99 1.69 -12.03
N LEU A 190 -15.28 0.72 -11.46
CA LEU A 190 -14.07 1.00 -10.70
C LEU A 190 -12.96 1.55 -11.59
N LEU A 191 -12.77 1.01 -12.80
CA LEU A 191 -11.75 1.52 -13.73
C LEU A 191 -12.03 2.96 -14.15
N GLN A 192 -13.28 3.29 -14.49
CA GLN A 192 -13.67 4.68 -14.80
C GLN A 192 -13.45 5.60 -13.60
N ALA A 193 -13.82 5.17 -12.38
CA ALA A 193 -13.59 5.95 -11.17
C ALA A 193 -12.10 6.25 -10.95
N ARG A 194 -11.21 5.26 -11.15
CA ARG A 194 -9.75 5.42 -11.02
C ARG A 194 -9.19 6.40 -12.04
N ALA A 195 -9.71 6.37 -13.28
CA ALA A 195 -9.32 7.31 -14.33
C ALA A 195 -9.67 8.75 -13.94
N ILE A 196 -10.92 8.97 -13.51
CA ILE A 196 -11.48 10.28 -13.19
C ILE A 196 -10.82 10.89 -11.95
N GLU A 197 -10.77 10.15 -10.83
CA GLU A 197 -10.31 10.69 -9.55
C GLU A 197 -8.80 11.00 -9.54
N ASN A 198 -8.04 10.28 -10.37
CA ASN A 198 -6.59 10.42 -10.50
C ASN A 198 -6.14 11.10 -11.80
N GLN A 199 -7.08 11.55 -12.64
CA GLN A 199 -6.81 12.20 -13.93
C GLN A 199 -5.64 11.55 -14.65
N THR A 200 -5.82 10.27 -14.99
CA THR A 200 -4.79 9.40 -15.56
C THR A 200 -5.41 8.49 -16.61
N PHE A 201 -4.63 8.09 -17.60
CA PHE A 201 -5.06 7.00 -18.48
C PHE A 201 -5.13 5.69 -17.70
N ILE A 202 -6.09 4.84 -18.05
CA ILE A 202 -6.20 3.46 -17.58
C ILE A 202 -6.04 2.53 -18.78
N VAL A 203 -5.22 1.50 -18.63
CA VAL A 203 -5.15 0.36 -19.55
C VAL A 203 -5.37 -0.89 -18.72
N SER A 204 -6.32 -1.72 -19.11
CA SER A 204 -6.68 -2.89 -18.33
C SER A 204 -6.78 -4.13 -19.20
N ALA A 205 -6.28 -5.24 -18.68
CA ALA A 205 -6.31 -6.53 -19.34
C ALA A 205 -6.89 -7.54 -18.37
N ASN A 206 -8.02 -8.11 -18.74
CA ASN A 206 -8.70 -9.16 -18.01
C ASN A 206 -8.61 -10.48 -18.79
N GLY A 207 -8.57 -11.60 -18.08
CA GLY A 207 -8.78 -12.91 -18.70
C GLY A 207 -10.24 -13.07 -19.15
N CYS A 208 -10.48 -13.96 -20.10
CA CYS A 208 -11.83 -14.28 -20.59
C CYS A 208 -12.08 -15.79 -20.64
N GLY A 209 -13.34 -16.18 -20.84
CA GLY A 209 -13.74 -17.59 -20.86
C GLY A 209 -13.54 -18.30 -19.52
N MET A 210 -13.52 -19.63 -19.56
CA MET A 210 -13.33 -20.45 -18.36
C MET A 210 -11.86 -20.56 -17.96
N CYS A 211 -11.55 -20.21 -16.72
CA CYS A 211 -10.27 -20.48 -16.08
C CYS A 211 -10.52 -21.23 -14.76
N ASN A 212 -10.09 -22.49 -14.71
CA ASN A 212 -10.51 -23.45 -13.67
C ASN A 212 -12.06 -23.53 -13.63
N ASP A 213 -12.67 -23.32 -12.46
CA ASP A 213 -14.12 -23.38 -12.25
C ASP A 213 -14.79 -21.99 -12.32
N ILE A 214 -14.08 -20.97 -12.81
CA ILE A 214 -14.57 -19.58 -12.86
C ILE A 214 -14.68 -19.12 -14.31
N GLU A 215 -15.84 -18.55 -14.62
CA GLU A 215 -16.03 -17.79 -15.86
C GLU A 215 -15.53 -16.35 -15.68
N LEU A 216 -14.50 -15.99 -16.43
CA LEU A 216 -13.91 -14.67 -16.44
C LEU A 216 -14.62 -13.78 -17.47
N GLY A 217 -14.81 -12.51 -17.12
CA GLY A 217 -15.68 -11.64 -17.91
C GLY A 217 -15.05 -11.09 -19.18
N GLY A 218 -13.72 -11.08 -19.34
CA GLY A 218 -13.10 -10.27 -20.38
C GLY A 218 -13.35 -8.77 -20.14
N HIS A 219 -13.90 -8.05 -21.12
CA HIS A 219 -14.10 -6.58 -21.06
C HIS A 219 -12.83 -5.80 -20.67
N SER A 220 -11.69 -6.20 -21.21
CA SER A 220 -10.47 -5.40 -21.17
C SER A 220 -10.70 -4.05 -21.83
N LEU A 221 -10.20 -2.97 -21.23
CA LEU A 221 -10.58 -1.62 -21.63
C LEU A 221 -9.46 -0.59 -21.44
N ILE A 222 -9.55 0.48 -22.23
CA ILE A 222 -8.67 1.64 -22.19
C ILE A 222 -9.54 2.88 -21.96
N ILE A 223 -9.20 3.67 -20.94
CA ILE A 223 -9.95 4.85 -20.52
C ILE A 223 -9.04 6.07 -20.54
N ASP A 224 -9.57 7.18 -20.99
CA ASP A 224 -8.90 8.47 -20.89
C ASP A 224 -8.94 9.05 -19.46
N PRO A 225 -8.19 10.14 -19.19
CA PRO A 225 -8.19 10.81 -17.88
C PRO A 225 -9.55 11.42 -17.46
N GLY A 226 -10.48 11.60 -18.39
CA GLY A 226 -11.83 12.12 -18.14
C GLY A 226 -12.85 11.03 -17.80
N GLY A 227 -12.49 9.75 -17.89
CA GLY A 227 -13.39 8.62 -17.66
C GLY A 227 -14.10 8.10 -18.92
N GLU A 228 -13.77 8.64 -20.10
CA GLU A 228 -14.28 8.17 -21.39
C GLU A 228 -13.59 6.86 -21.78
N ILE A 229 -14.39 5.83 -22.07
CA ILE A 229 -13.89 4.54 -22.54
C ILE A 229 -13.54 4.70 -24.02
N LEU A 230 -12.24 4.64 -24.32
CA LEU A 230 -11.71 4.79 -25.66
C LEU A 230 -11.78 3.46 -26.44
N LEU A 231 -11.64 2.35 -25.73
CA LEU A 231 -11.65 1.00 -26.30
C LEU A 231 -12.11 0.00 -25.24
N GLU A 232 -12.98 -0.95 -25.62
CA GLU A 232 -13.49 -2.03 -24.76
C GLU A 232 -13.61 -3.31 -25.60
N ALA A 233 -13.07 -4.41 -25.07
CA ALA A 233 -13.25 -5.74 -25.63
C ALA A 233 -14.60 -6.34 -25.23
N GLY A 234 -15.04 -7.36 -25.98
CA GLY A 234 -16.15 -8.22 -25.57
C GLY A 234 -15.71 -9.30 -24.57
N GLU A 235 -16.35 -10.46 -24.66
CA GLU A 235 -16.04 -11.64 -23.82
C GLU A 235 -15.03 -12.60 -24.48
N GLU A 236 -14.63 -12.34 -25.72
CA GLU A 236 -13.78 -13.22 -26.52
C GLU A 236 -12.31 -12.82 -26.51
N GLU A 237 -11.44 -13.71 -27.01
CA GLU A 237 -10.02 -13.42 -27.18
C GLU A 237 -9.80 -12.25 -28.16
N GLN A 238 -9.04 -11.24 -27.73
CA GLN A 238 -8.79 -10.05 -28.52
C GLN A 238 -7.48 -9.36 -28.10
N LEU A 239 -6.63 -9.08 -29.08
CA LEU A 239 -5.56 -8.08 -28.96
C LEU A 239 -6.05 -6.78 -29.57
N ALA A 240 -5.97 -5.68 -28.83
CA ALA A 240 -6.37 -4.38 -29.35
C ALA A 240 -5.49 -3.26 -28.78
N THR A 241 -5.25 -2.24 -29.59
CA THR A 241 -4.39 -1.08 -29.25
C THR A 241 -5.04 0.22 -29.70
N ILE A 242 -4.67 1.32 -29.05
CA ILE A 242 -5.08 2.67 -29.43
C ILE A 242 -3.98 3.70 -29.11
N THR A 243 -3.85 4.72 -29.95
CA THR A 243 -2.98 5.89 -29.68
C THR A 243 -3.53 6.70 -28.51
N LEU A 244 -2.63 7.16 -27.63
CA LEU A 244 -3.00 7.96 -26.46
C LEU A 244 -2.78 9.45 -26.73
N ASP A 245 -3.81 10.27 -26.48
CA ASP A 245 -3.73 11.73 -26.58
C ASP A 245 -3.30 12.36 -25.25
N TRP A 246 -1.99 12.50 -25.08
CA TRP A 246 -1.40 13.11 -23.88
C TRP A 246 -1.72 14.61 -23.73
N GLN A 247 -2.16 15.29 -24.79
CA GLN A 247 -2.59 16.68 -24.70
C GLN A 247 -3.88 16.79 -23.88
N LYS A 248 -4.79 15.82 -24.01
CA LYS A 248 -6.03 15.73 -23.21
C LYS A 248 -5.72 15.64 -21.72
N LEU A 249 -4.71 14.88 -21.33
CA LEU A 249 -4.24 14.78 -19.94
C LEU A 249 -3.76 16.13 -19.41
N GLN A 250 -2.90 16.81 -20.17
CA GLN A 250 -2.33 18.10 -19.78
C GLN A 250 -3.42 19.16 -19.63
N GLN A 251 -4.29 19.30 -20.63
CA GLN A 251 -5.41 20.24 -20.62
C GLN A 251 -6.34 20.02 -19.43
N LEU A 252 -6.63 18.75 -19.08
CA LEU A 252 -7.47 18.43 -17.94
C LEU A 252 -6.82 18.88 -16.62
N ARG A 253 -5.55 18.55 -16.41
CA ARG A 253 -4.79 18.91 -15.20
C ARG A 253 -4.56 20.42 -15.07
N GLU A 254 -4.40 21.14 -16.18
CA GLU A 254 -4.30 22.61 -16.19
C GLU A 254 -5.63 23.28 -15.80
N ARG A 255 -6.77 22.71 -16.21
CA ARG A 255 -8.09 23.23 -15.85
C ARG A 255 -8.41 23.00 -14.36
N PHE A 256 -8.13 21.80 -13.86
CA PHE A 256 -8.20 21.47 -12.44
C PHE A 256 -7.33 20.24 -12.18
N ASN A 257 -6.58 20.21 -11.08
CA ASN A 257 -5.67 19.11 -10.77
C ASN A 257 -6.08 18.41 -9.48
N THR A 258 -6.53 17.16 -9.57
CA THR A 258 -6.87 16.33 -8.40
C THR A 258 -5.67 15.53 -7.89
N VAL A 259 -4.56 15.48 -8.63
CA VAL A 259 -3.35 14.67 -8.38
C VAL A 259 -2.26 15.45 -7.65
N ALA A 260 -2.40 16.78 -7.54
CA ALA A 260 -1.45 17.62 -6.83
C ALA A 260 -1.20 17.10 -5.41
N PRO A 261 0.03 17.25 -4.86
CA PRO A 261 0.33 16.87 -3.49
C PRO A 261 -0.70 17.53 -2.58
N THR A 262 -1.50 16.71 -1.91
CA THR A 262 -2.42 17.22 -0.91
C THR A 262 -1.54 17.80 0.20
N PRO A 263 -1.64 19.09 0.56
CA PRO A 263 -0.98 19.59 1.74
C PRO A 263 -1.35 18.69 2.93
N TYR A 264 -0.43 18.51 3.87
CA TYR A 264 -0.64 17.65 5.04
C TYR A 264 -2.03 17.92 5.62
N PRO A 265 -2.99 16.99 5.47
CA PRO A 265 -4.42 17.34 5.53
C PRO A 265 -4.93 17.40 6.96
N PHE A 266 -4.08 17.08 7.94
CA PHE A 266 -4.42 16.98 9.35
C PHE A 266 -3.73 18.11 10.12
N ASP A 267 -4.47 18.84 10.93
CA ASP A 267 -3.85 19.66 11.97
C ASP A 267 -3.51 18.73 13.12
N ASP A 268 -2.22 18.39 13.35
CA ASP A 268 -1.93 17.42 14.43
C ASP A 268 -2.33 17.92 15.82
N ARG A 269 -2.70 19.20 15.99
CA ARG A 269 -3.35 19.67 17.22
C ARG A 269 -4.67 18.96 17.50
N GLU A 270 -5.36 18.45 16.47
CA GLU A 270 -6.57 17.63 16.60
C GLU A 270 -6.30 16.30 17.33
N LYS A 271 -5.05 15.83 17.38
CA LYS A 271 -4.69 14.65 18.18
C LYS A 271 -4.53 14.97 19.67
N ILE A 272 -4.43 16.24 20.06
CA ILE A 272 -4.29 16.65 21.47
C ILE A 272 -5.70 16.85 22.02
N LEU A 273 -6.17 15.88 22.80
CA LEU A 273 -7.55 15.78 23.24
C LEU A 273 -7.68 16.01 24.75
N SER A 274 -8.82 16.58 25.16
CA SER A 274 -9.25 16.43 26.54
C SER A 274 -9.59 14.97 26.85
N LEU A 275 -9.58 14.59 28.13
CA LEU A 275 -9.96 13.24 28.55
C LEU A 275 -11.36 12.86 28.05
N ALA A 276 -12.33 13.77 28.16
CA ALA A 276 -13.70 13.53 27.73
C ALA A 276 -13.80 13.25 26.22
N GLU A 277 -13.08 14.03 25.39
CA GLU A 277 -13.02 13.80 23.94
C GLU A 277 -12.34 12.48 23.60
N CYS A 278 -11.24 12.16 24.29
CA CYS A 278 -10.51 10.92 24.10
C CYS A 278 -11.37 9.71 24.45
N VAL A 279 -12.13 9.74 25.56
CA VAL A 279 -13.08 8.69 25.94
C VAL A 279 -14.13 8.49 24.85
N ARG A 280 -14.69 9.57 24.30
CA ARG A 280 -15.67 9.51 23.21
C ARG A 280 -15.09 8.86 21.95
N ILE A 281 -13.89 9.30 21.53
CA ILE A 281 -13.22 8.75 20.33
C ILE A 281 -12.88 7.28 20.56
N VAL A 282 -12.31 6.93 21.71
CA VAL A 282 -11.99 5.54 22.07
C VAL A 282 -13.25 4.67 22.07
N GLY A 283 -14.38 5.18 22.57
CA GLY A 283 -15.68 4.49 22.50
C GLY A 283 -16.11 4.19 21.05
N LEU A 284 -16.06 5.18 20.17
CA LEU A 284 -16.40 5.02 18.74
C LEU A 284 -15.46 4.01 18.05
N ARG A 285 -14.16 4.09 18.34
CA ARG A 285 -13.13 3.19 17.78
C ARG A 285 -13.36 1.74 18.24
N LYS A 286 -13.71 1.54 19.51
CA LYS A 286 -14.11 0.22 20.05
C LYS A 286 -15.36 -0.32 19.38
N MET A 287 -16.37 0.51 19.12
CA MET A 287 -17.58 0.12 18.38
C MET A 287 -17.28 -0.33 16.94
N GLN A 288 -16.22 0.19 16.32
CA GLN A 288 -15.72 -0.24 15.01
C GLN A 288 -14.85 -1.51 15.08
N GLY A 289 -14.72 -2.13 16.25
CA GLY A 289 -13.90 -3.33 16.46
C GLY A 289 -12.39 -3.06 16.56
N GLN A 290 -11.96 -1.79 16.65
CA GLN A 290 -10.54 -1.45 16.69
C GLN A 290 -9.92 -1.71 18.07
N ARG A 291 -8.71 -2.29 18.06
CA ARG A 291 -7.91 -2.59 19.26
C ARG A 291 -7.16 -1.35 19.75
N ILE A 292 -7.70 -0.72 20.78
CA ILE A 292 -7.08 0.41 21.49
C ILE A 292 -5.82 0.02 22.26
N VAL A 293 -4.74 0.76 22.04
CA VAL A 293 -3.44 0.67 22.73
C VAL A 293 -3.23 1.93 23.57
N PHE A 294 -2.66 1.79 24.76
CA PHE A 294 -2.27 2.91 25.62
C PHE A 294 -0.81 2.81 26.05
N THR A 295 -0.12 3.93 26.03
CA THR A 295 1.18 4.13 26.69
C THR A 295 1.21 5.51 27.33
N ASN A 296 2.12 5.75 28.25
CA ASN A 296 2.34 7.08 28.80
C ASN A 296 3.84 7.38 28.97
N GLY A 297 4.18 8.66 29.10
CA GLY A 297 5.54 9.07 29.41
C GLY A 297 5.77 10.57 29.34
N CYS A 298 7.02 10.96 29.59
CA CYS A 298 7.46 12.34 29.65
C CYS A 298 7.87 12.91 28.28
N PHE A 299 8.61 12.14 27.46
CA PHE A 299 9.01 12.52 26.09
C PHE A 299 9.60 13.94 25.97
N ASP A 300 10.50 14.30 26.88
CA ASP A 300 10.99 15.68 26.97
C ASP A 300 11.82 16.10 25.76
N ILE A 301 12.89 15.36 25.47
CA ILE A 301 13.65 15.49 24.22
C ILE A 301 13.41 14.21 23.44
N LEU A 302 12.71 14.34 22.32
CA LEU A 302 12.42 13.23 21.41
C LEU A 302 13.71 12.79 20.69
N HIS A 303 13.86 11.48 20.51
CA HIS A 303 14.96 10.87 19.77
C HIS A 303 14.49 9.56 19.12
N ALA A 304 15.32 8.95 18.28
CA ALA A 304 14.98 7.76 17.51
C ALA A 304 14.41 6.61 18.36
N GLY A 305 14.99 6.33 19.53
CA GLY A 305 14.47 5.32 20.47
C GLY A 305 13.02 5.56 20.93
N HIS A 306 12.60 6.81 21.13
CA HIS A 306 11.19 7.11 21.44
C HIS A 306 10.28 6.84 20.23
N VAL A 307 10.73 7.18 19.01
CA VAL A 307 9.97 6.93 17.78
C VAL A 307 9.79 5.43 17.58
N GLU A 308 10.86 4.64 17.73
CA GLU A 308 10.81 3.19 17.61
C GLU A 308 9.90 2.58 18.68
N TYR A 309 10.01 3.01 19.95
CA TYR A 309 9.12 2.56 21.03
C TYR A 309 7.64 2.82 20.70
N LEU A 310 7.28 4.02 20.23
CA LEU A 310 5.91 4.36 19.88
C LEU A 310 5.41 3.58 18.65
N GLN A 311 6.27 3.34 17.66
CA GLN A 311 5.94 2.49 16.51
C GLN A 311 5.68 1.04 16.93
N GLN A 312 6.50 0.49 17.83
CA GLN A 312 6.30 -0.86 18.36
C GLN A 312 5.05 -0.94 19.25
N ALA A 313 4.73 0.11 20.01
CA ALA A 313 3.47 0.22 20.74
C ALA A 313 2.28 0.21 19.77
N ARG A 314 2.33 1.01 18.71
CA ARG A 314 1.27 1.10 17.69
C ARG A 314 1.02 -0.23 16.98
N LYS A 315 2.04 -1.10 16.82
CA LYS A 315 1.88 -2.46 16.27
C LYS A 315 1.08 -3.42 17.16
N GLN A 316 0.81 -3.08 18.43
CA GLN A 316 0.04 -3.94 19.32
C GLN A 316 -1.48 -3.81 19.15
N GLY A 317 -1.95 -2.90 18.30
CA GLY A 317 -3.36 -2.68 18.02
C GLY A 317 -3.57 -1.68 16.88
N ASP A 318 -4.71 -1.02 16.86
CA ASP A 318 -5.21 -0.21 15.73
C ASP A 318 -5.28 1.28 16.05
N PHE A 319 -5.23 1.68 17.32
CA PHE A 319 -5.34 3.08 17.75
C PHE A 319 -4.51 3.33 19.01
N LEU A 320 -3.44 4.12 18.92
CA LEU A 320 -2.53 4.42 20.03
C LEU A 320 -2.90 5.75 20.72
N VAL A 321 -3.27 5.64 21.99
CA VAL A 321 -3.43 6.76 22.91
C VAL A 321 -2.15 6.93 23.75
N LEU A 322 -1.61 8.14 23.76
CA LEU A 322 -0.46 8.54 24.55
C LEU A 322 -0.88 9.45 25.71
N GLY A 323 -0.73 8.97 26.95
CA GLY A 323 -0.76 9.82 28.14
C GLY A 323 0.54 10.62 28.26
N LEU A 324 0.50 11.93 28.06
CA LEU A 324 1.66 12.80 28.19
C LEU A 324 1.69 13.46 29.58
N ASN A 325 2.78 13.28 30.33
CA ASN A 325 2.92 13.97 31.61
C ASN A 325 2.97 15.48 31.41
N SER A 326 2.19 16.21 32.20
CA SER A 326 2.19 17.67 32.27
C SER A 326 3.51 18.20 32.84
N ASP A 327 3.78 19.49 32.67
CA ASP A 327 5.00 20.12 33.18
C ASP A 327 5.10 20.00 34.71
N ARG A 328 3.98 20.23 35.40
CA ARG A 328 3.82 20.02 36.85
C ARG A 328 4.15 18.59 37.28
N SER A 329 3.62 17.59 36.56
CA SER A 329 3.85 16.17 36.87
C SER A 329 5.34 15.81 36.72
N ILE A 330 6.01 16.33 35.69
CA ILE A 330 7.44 16.07 35.47
C ILE A 330 8.31 16.78 36.51
N GLN A 331 7.99 18.02 36.87
CA GLN A 331 8.73 18.75 37.90
C GLN A 331 8.69 18.03 39.25
N ALA A 332 7.54 17.42 39.60
CA ALA A 332 7.40 16.63 40.83
C ALA A 332 8.27 15.36 40.81
N ILE A 333 8.46 14.73 39.64
CA ILE A 333 9.22 13.47 39.50
C ILE A 333 10.72 13.71 39.32
N LYS A 334 11.10 14.74 38.54
CA LYS A 334 12.47 14.95 38.04
C LYS A 334 13.12 16.25 38.50
N GLY A 335 12.42 17.07 39.28
CA GLY A 335 12.90 18.34 39.81
C GLY A 335 12.62 19.55 38.91
N CYS A 336 12.86 20.76 39.43
CA CYS A 336 12.47 22.03 38.82
C CYS A 336 13.11 22.35 37.45
N ASN A 337 14.25 21.72 37.14
CA ASN A 337 14.95 21.93 35.87
C ASN A 337 14.39 21.07 34.71
N ARG A 338 13.28 20.37 34.94
CA ARG A 338 12.62 19.49 33.97
C ARG A 338 11.11 19.73 34.00
N PRO A 339 10.41 19.72 32.86
CA PRO A 339 10.92 19.43 31.52
C PRO A 339 11.66 20.62 30.89
N ILE A 340 12.46 20.33 29.87
CA ILE A 340 13.11 21.36 29.03
C ILE A 340 12.09 21.96 28.07
N ASN A 341 11.24 21.10 27.49
CA ASN A 341 10.17 21.51 26.58
C ASN A 341 8.82 21.52 27.32
N GLU A 342 8.09 22.63 27.20
CA GLU A 342 6.72 22.76 27.72
C GLU A 342 5.79 21.68 27.15
N GLU A 343 4.79 21.27 27.92
CA GLU A 343 3.90 20.15 27.61
C GLU A 343 3.21 20.25 26.25
N PHE A 344 2.75 21.44 25.85
CA PHE A 344 2.10 21.62 24.56
C PHE A 344 3.07 21.50 23.39
N ARG A 345 4.34 21.92 23.57
CA ARG A 345 5.39 21.76 22.55
C ARG A 345 5.73 20.29 22.37
N ARG A 346 5.87 19.55 23.48
CA ARG A 346 6.06 18.10 23.47
C ARG A 346 4.89 17.39 22.78
N ALA A 347 3.66 17.73 23.16
CA ALA A 347 2.45 17.18 22.56
C ALA A 347 2.38 17.44 21.05
N ARG A 348 2.72 18.66 20.60
CA ARG A 348 2.73 19.02 19.17
C ARG A 348 3.71 18.16 18.36
N VAL A 349 4.93 17.97 18.85
CA VAL A 349 5.96 17.14 18.18
C VAL A 349 5.54 15.68 18.15
N LEU A 350 5.01 15.16 19.27
CA LEU A 350 4.51 13.79 19.34
C LEU A 350 3.28 13.56 18.44
N ALA A 351 2.40 14.55 18.31
CA ALA A 351 1.22 14.46 17.46
C ALA A 351 1.59 14.38 15.98
N ALA A 352 2.69 15.00 15.56
CA ALA A 352 3.21 14.88 14.19
C ALA A 352 3.74 13.49 13.85
N LEU A 353 3.94 12.59 14.84
CA LEU A 353 4.34 11.22 14.57
C LEU A 353 3.15 10.41 14.03
N GLY A 354 3.32 9.78 12.86
CA GLY A 354 2.26 8.99 12.22
C GLY A 354 1.78 7.77 13.01
N CYS A 355 2.54 7.32 14.03
CA CYS A 355 2.15 6.20 14.88
C CYS A 355 1.33 6.60 16.13
N VAL A 356 1.19 7.90 16.42
CA VAL A 356 0.40 8.41 17.55
C VAL A 356 -0.93 8.91 17.03
N ASP A 357 -2.02 8.36 17.56
CA ASP A 357 -3.39 8.66 17.11
C ASP A 357 -4.10 9.68 18.03
N ALA A 358 -3.81 9.65 19.33
CA ALA A 358 -4.34 10.59 20.31
C ALA A 358 -3.34 10.85 21.46
N ILE A 359 -3.36 12.06 22.01
CA ILE A 359 -2.56 12.50 23.15
C ILE A 359 -3.50 13.10 24.19
N VAL A 360 -3.36 12.68 25.44
CA VAL A 360 -4.02 13.31 26.59
C VAL A 360 -2.97 13.75 27.58
N ILE A 361 -2.92 15.05 27.87
CA ILE A 361 -2.02 15.61 28.89
C ILE A 361 -2.64 15.38 30.26
N PHE A 362 -1.86 14.85 31.20
CA PHE A 362 -2.32 14.60 32.57
C PHE A 362 -1.32 15.08 33.61
N SER A 363 -1.86 15.59 34.73
CA SER A 363 -1.08 16.15 35.84
C SER A 363 -1.00 15.25 37.08
N ASP A 364 -1.81 14.20 37.13
CA ASP A 364 -1.83 13.26 38.26
C ASP A 364 -0.46 12.57 38.42
N GLU A 365 -0.15 12.15 39.65
CA GLU A 365 1.10 11.44 39.96
C GLU A 365 1.22 10.13 39.18
N THR A 366 0.08 9.51 38.88
CA THR A 366 0.02 8.26 38.14
C THR A 366 -1.01 8.33 37.01
N PRO A 367 -0.82 7.60 35.91
CA PRO A 367 -1.77 7.58 34.79
C PRO A 367 -3.04 6.75 35.09
N LEU A 368 -3.29 6.33 36.34
CA LEU A 368 -4.37 5.40 36.67
C LEU A 368 -5.75 5.93 36.25
N GLY A 369 -6.03 7.21 36.47
CA GLY A 369 -7.30 7.84 36.08
C GLY A 369 -7.54 7.81 34.56
N LEU A 370 -6.49 7.98 33.76
CA LEU A 370 -6.56 7.83 32.31
C LEU A 370 -6.86 6.39 31.92
N ILE A 371 -6.15 5.44 32.53
CA ILE A 371 -6.26 4.03 32.19
C ILE A 371 -7.65 3.50 32.53
N THR A 372 -8.22 3.87 33.67
CA THR A 372 -9.57 3.46 34.09
C THR A 372 -10.67 4.14 33.28
N ALA A 373 -10.47 5.37 32.82
CA ALA A 373 -11.43 6.04 31.93
C ALA A 373 -11.43 5.43 30.52
N LEU A 374 -10.27 5.02 29.99
CA LEU A 374 -10.14 4.55 28.62
C LEU A 374 -10.31 3.02 28.50
N LEU A 375 -9.94 2.26 29.54
CA LEU A 375 -9.90 0.80 29.58
C LEU A 375 -9.30 0.19 28.28
N PRO A 376 -8.02 0.47 27.98
CA PRO A 376 -7.40 0.02 26.74
C PRO A 376 -7.32 -1.51 26.67
N HIS A 377 -7.34 -2.07 25.45
CA HIS A 377 -7.15 -3.52 25.27
C HIS A 377 -5.69 -3.92 25.46
N VAL A 378 -4.76 -3.02 25.15
CA VAL A 378 -3.33 -3.25 25.34
C VAL A 378 -2.72 -2.05 26.04
N MET A 379 -2.03 -2.30 27.15
CA MET A 379 -1.16 -1.30 27.77
C MET A 379 0.30 -1.63 27.46
N VAL A 380 1.03 -0.67 26.93
CA VAL A 380 2.45 -0.80 26.57
C VAL A 380 3.31 -0.02 27.55
N LYS A 381 4.40 -0.64 28.01
CA LYS A 381 5.42 -0.01 28.85
C LYS A 381 6.83 -0.35 28.35
N GLY A 382 7.78 0.53 28.61
CA GLY A 382 9.21 0.21 28.46
C GLY A 382 9.63 -0.90 29.42
N ALA A 383 10.68 -1.65 29.08
CA ALA A 383 11.16 -2.82 29.83
C ALA A 383 11.74 -2.51 31.23
N ASP A 384 11.74 -1.24 31.67
CA ASP A 384 12.34 -0.80 32.94
C ASP A 384 11.55 -1.21 34.20
N TRP A 385 10.32 -1.73 34.04
CA TRP A 385 9.43 -2.04 35.16
C TRP A 385 9.07 -3.53 35.23
N GLN A 386 9.12 -4.10 36.45
CA GLN A 386 8.51 -5.40 36.71
C GLN A 386 6.98 -5.28 36.59
N GLU A 387 6.33 -6.34 36.09
CA GLU A 387 4.92 -6.30 35.70
C GLU A 387 3.97 -5.91 36.85
N ASP A 388 4.31 -6.33 38.06
CA ASP A 388 3.53 -6.04 39.28
C ASP A 388 3.67 -4.60 39.77
N ALA A 389 4.69 -3.87 39.31
CA ALA A 389 4.90 -2.45 39.62
C ALA A 389 4.26 -1.51 38.58
N ILE A 390 3.59 -2.06 37.55
CA ILE A 390 2.98 -1.25 36.49
C ILE A 390 1.61 -0.76 36.93
N VAL A 391 1.51 0.54 37.22
CA VAL A 391 0.24 1.22 37.50
C VAL A 391 -0.76 0.98 36.36
N GLY A 392 -1.98 0.54 36.70
CA GLY A 392 -3.07 0.28 35.77
C GLY A 392 -3.13 -1.15 35.22
N ALA A 393 -2.15 -2.02 35.57
CA ALA A 393 -2.09 -3.37 35.04
C ALA A 393 -3.25 -4.25 35.52
N GLN A 394 -3.69 -4.09 36.77
CA GLN A 394 -4.80 -4.85 37.34
C GLN A 394 -6.11 -4.52 36.65
N GLU A 395 -6.38 -3.23 36.42
CA GLU A 395 -7.60 -2.71 35.82
C GLU A 395 -7.72 -3.13 34.35
N VAL A 396 -6.61 -3.04 33.60
CA VAL A 396 -6.56 -3.49 32.19
C VAL A 396 -6.82 -4.99 32.10
N LYS A 397 -6.17 -5.81 32.94
CA LYS A 397 -6.37 -7.26 32.96
C LYS A 397 -7.78 -7.65 33.40
N ALA A 398 -8.34 -6.97 34.41
CA ALA A 398 -9.71 -7.19 34.87
C ALA A 398 -10.74 -6.91 33.76
N ASN A 399 -10.44 -5.98 32.85
CA ASN A 399 -11.25 -5.68 31.68
C ASN A 399 -10.89 -6.54 30.44
N GLY A 400 -10.17 -7.65 30.61
CA GLY A 400 -9.79 -8.57 29.53
C GLY A 400 -8.68 -8.05 28.59
N GLY A 401 -8.02 -6.95 28.95
CA GLY A 401 -6.85 -6.43 28.24
C GLY A 401 -5.54 -7.12 28.63
N LYS A 402 -4.46 -6.75 27.94
CA LYS A 402 -3.11 -7.29 28.20
C LYS A 402 -2.08 -6.18 28.41
N VAL A 403 -1.00 -6.52 29.13
CA VAL A 403 0.16 -5.64 29.33
C VAL A 403 1.32 -6.17 28.50
N VAL A 404 1.95 -5.31 27.71
CA VAL A 404 3.08 -5.64 26.84
C VAL A 404 4.27 -4.79 27.23
N ARG A 405 5.43 -5.43 27.41
CA ARG A 405 6.69 -4.76 27.69
C ARG A 405 7.56 -4.78 26.46
N ILE A 406 8.07 -3.63 26.05
CA ILE A 406 8.91 -3.48 24.86
C ILE A 406 10.33 -3.15 25.31
N PRO A 407 11.35 -3.94 24.90
CA PRO A 407 12.74 -3.64 25.20
C PRO A 407 13.19 -2.39 24.44
N PHE A 408 13.95 -1.52 25.10
CA PHE A 408 14.60 -0.39 24.42
C PHE A 408 15.79 -0.91 23.61
N THR A 409 15.70 -0.78 22.29
CA THR A 409 16.67 -1.27 21.30
C THR A 409 17.85 -0.32 21.08
N THR A 410 17.75 0.93 21.54
CA THR A 410 18.75 1.98 21.26
C THR A 410 19.48 2.45 22.52
N GLU A 411 20.80 2.62 22.45
CA GLU A 411 21.64 3.12 23.56
C GLU A 411 21.47 4.62 23.89
N THR A 412 20.61 5.33 23.15
CA THR A 412 20.40 6.77 23.27
C THR A 412 19.33 7.10 24.29
N SER A 413 19.67 7.87 25.33
CA SER A 413 18.73 8.41 26.31
C SER A 413 18.76 9.94 26.30
N THR A 414 17.64 10.58 26.67
CA THR A 414 17.59 12.05 26.83
C THR A 414 18.69 12.56 27.75
N THR A 415 19.05 11.83 28.81
CA THR A 415 20.12 12.22 29.74
C THR A 415 21.48 12.25 29.05
N LYS A 416 21.83 11.22 28.28
CA LYS A 416 23.09 11.17 27.52
C LYS A 416 23.19 12.27 26.46
N ILE A 417 22.08 12.62 25.82
CA ILE A 417 22.05 13.73 24.85
C ILE A 417 22.36 15.05 25.58
N ILE A 418 21.79 15.26 26.76
CA ILE A 418 22.01 16.50 27.53
C ILE A 418 23.44 16.58 28.07
N GLU A 419 23.99 15.46 28.54
CA GLU A 419 25.41 15.39 28.94
C GLU A 419 26.32 15.78 27.78
N LYS A 420 26.09 15.23 26.59
CA LYS A 420 26.85 15.57 25.37
C LYS A 420 26.68 17.03 24.91
N ILE A 421 25.56 17.69 25.22
CA ILE A 421 25.36 19.12 24.92
C ILE A 421 26.11 20.02 25.90
N ARG A 422 26.38 19.54 27.13
CA ARG A 422 27.07 20.28 28.18
C ARG A 422 28.60 20.18 28.09
N GLU A 423 29.11 19.14 27.45
CA GLU A 423 30.49 19.02 26.97
C GLU A 423 30.74 19.93 25.77
#